data_AF-A0A2D4GEK5-F1
#
_entry.id   AF-A0A2D4GEK5-F1
#
_cell.length_a   1.000
_cell.length_b   1.000
_cell.length_c   1.000
_cell.angle_alpha   90.00
_cell.angle_beta   90.00
_cell.angle_gamma   90.00
#
_symmetry.space_group_name_H-M   'P 1'
#
loop_
_entity.id
_entity.type
_entity.pdbx_description
1 polymer ?
#
loop_
_entity_poly.entity_id
_entity_poly.type
_entity_poly.pdbx_seq_one_letter_code
_entity_poly.pdbx_strand_id
1 'polypeptide(L)'
;MQQLEGDVRLRHTCEQSDGLPRYGWLLHDGAHFGVQEIQDLGFSLKTEVVKRPGGQHGGDWSWRVTVRPERTGPKPPFISLFFYVATDGQGTLQPVIEKSRLASLRGRTEELGNFTVTFQPPTTEAGTPLYARYNHLQAMAEGLHHLTDVVKSSLSPRFSYAPPGLPKRHYFGVDVYHGRARDNRELRSQLLVHQVTVAVPCRVEVAFESGSVPDRPDRLLADTLTRELDKHVATFERRFEETFGLSRKGFSGQEQHFA
;
A
#
# COMPACT_ATOMS: atom_id res chain seq x y z
N MET A 1 26.32 7.07 21.10
CA MET A 1 25.29 7.69 20.25
C MET A 1 25.88 7.85 18.86
N GLN A 2 25.65 6.89 17.96
CA GLN A 2 26.10 7.02 16.57
C GLN A 2 24.99 7.73 15.81
N GLN A 3 25.29 8.95 15.38
CA GLN A 3 24.50 9.72 14.43
C GLN A 3 24.42 8.88 13.14
N LEU A 4 23.20 8.50 12.75
CA LEU A 4 22.95 7.78 11.51
C LEU A 4 23.20 8.72 10.33
N GLU A 5 24.31 8.54 9.61
CA GLU A 5 24.54 9.18 8.31
C GLU A 5 23.61 8.53 7.27
N GLY A 6 22.46 9.18 7.06
CA GLY A 6 21.47 8.80 6.04
C GLY A 6 20.09 9.28 6.47
N ASP A 7 19.61 10.37 5.87
CA ASP A 7 18.28 10.90 6.15
C ASP A 7 17.21 9.92 5.63
N VAL A 8 16.46 9.31 6.54
CA VAL A 8 15.41 8.35 6.22
C VAL A 8 14.20 9.12 5.71
N ARG A 9 14.04 9.21 4.39
CA ARG A 9 12.88 9.83 3.76
C ARG A 9 11.71 8.84 3.68
N LEU A 10 11.00 8.71 4.80
CA LEU A 10 9.76 7.92 4.88
C LEU A 10 8.57 8.81 4.51
N ARG A 11 7.83 8.46 3.45
CA ARG A 11 6.57 9.11 3.06
C ARG A 11 5.39 8.42 3.73
N HIS A 12 4.49 9.21 4.33
CA HIS A 12 3.23 8.71 4.90
C HIS A 12 2.09 9.73 4.76
N THR A 13 2.22 10.90 5.38
CA THR A 13 1.27 12.02 5.25
C THR A 13 1.65 12.91 4.07
N CYS A 14 0.68 13.66 3.55
CA CYS A 14 0.88 14.58 2.43
C CYS A 14 1.42 15.94 2.91
N GLU A 15 2.67 15.97 3.39
CA GLU A 15 3.29 17.22 3.84
C GLU A 15 3.85 18.01 2.66
N GLN A 16 3.52 19.30 2.54
CA GLN A 16 4.09 20.14 1.48
C GLN A 16 5.62 20.23 1.56
N SER A 17 6.18 20.15 2.77
CA SER A 17 7.63 20.13 3.01
C SER A 17 8.33 18.90 2.43
N ASP A 18 7.59 17.86 2.04
CA ASP A 18 8.17 16.67 1.43
C ASP A 18 8.70 16.91 0.01
N GLY A 19 8.24 17.98 -0.65
CA GLY A 19 8.78 18.42 -1.94
C GLY A 19 8.50 17.46 -3.09
N LEU A 20 7.38 16.72 -3.05
CA LEU A 20 6.99 15.82 -4.13
C LEU A 20 6.73 16.61 -5.43
N PRO A 21 7.34 16.24 -6.56
CA PRO A 21 7.08 16.88 -7.85
C PRO A 21 5.61 16.82 -8.29
N ARG A 22 4.94 15.67 -8.11
CA ARG A 22 3.56 15.46 -8.54
C ARG A 22 2.92 14.35 -7.73
N TYR A 23 1.67 14.54 -7.32
CA TYR A 23 0.81 13.46 -6.85
C TYR A 23 -0.66 13.84 -7.06
N GLY A 24 -1.53 12.86 -7.28
CA GLY A 24 -2.95 13.13 -7.44
C GLY A 24 -3.74 11.93 -7.94
N TRP A 25 -5.05 11.99 -7.73
CA TRP A 25 -5.99 11.05 -8.35
C TRP A 25 -6.11 11.38 -9.84
N LEU A 26 -5.86 10.39 -10.69
CA LEU A 26 -6.13 10.47 -12.12
C LEU A 26 -7.59 10.11 -12.41
N LEU A 27 -8.13 9.13 -11.67
CA LEU A 27 -9.52 8.70 -11.75
C LEU A 27 -9.99 8.33 -10.35
N HIS A 28 -11.17 8.79 -9.93
CA HIS A 28 -11.78 8.37 -8.66
C HIS A 28 -13.29 8.62 -8.71
N ASP A 29 -14.11 7.59 -8.47
CA ASP A 29 -15.58 7.72 -8.54
C ASP A 29 -16.23 8.07 -7.19
N GLY A 30 -15.44 8.17 -6.13
CA GLY A 30 -15.90 8.45 -4.77
C GLY A 30 -16.48 7.24 -4.05
N ALA A 31 -16.60 6.08 -4.71
CA ALA A 31 -17.45 4.99 -4.22
C ALA A 31 -16.86 3.59 -4.38
N HIS A 32 -16.21 3.25 -5.50
CA HIS A 32 -15.81 1.88 -5.81
C HIS A 32 -14.38 1.74 -6.28
N PHE A 33 -13.80 2.74 -6.95
CA PHE A 33 -12.44 2.60 -7.47
C PHE A 33 -11.67 3.93 -7.49
N GLY A 34 -10.36 3.81 -7.61
CA GLY A 34 -9.48 4.94 -7.81
C GLY A 34 -8.15 4.54 -8.42
N VAL A 35 -7.59 5.47 -9.19
CA VAL A 35 -6.25 5.40 -9.78
C VAL A 35 -5.53 6.69 -9.42
N GLN A 36 -4.44 6.60 -8.67
CA GLN A 36 -3.60 7.71 -8.27
C GLN A 36 -2.17 7.52 -8.81
N GLU A 37 -1.54 8.64 -9.16
CA GLU A 37 -0.11 8.70 -9.48
C GLU A 37 0.62 9.50 -8.40
N ILE A 38 1.85 9.07 -8.09
CA ILE A 38 2.80 9.76 -7.23
C ILE A 38 4.17 9.71 -7.91
N GLN A 39 4.79 10.86 -8.13
CA GLN A 39 6.17 10.99 -8.59
C GLN A 39 7.02 11.48 -7.42
N ASP A 40 8.04 10.71 -7.04
CA ASP A 40 8.94 11.07 -5.95
C ASP A 40 10.30 10.38 -6.09
N LEU A 41 11.38 11.10 -5.78
CA LEU A 41 12.77 10.60 -5.74
C LEU A 41 13.20 9.75 -6.98
N GLY A 42 12.70 10.08 -8.18
CA GLY A 42 13.01 9.35 -9.41
C GLY A 42 12.20 8.06 -9.59
N PHE A 43 11.11 7.90 -8.86
CA PHE A 43 10.14 6.81 -9.00
C PHE A 43 8.75 7.36 -9.37
N SER A 44 8.10 6.68 -10.29
CA SER A 44 6.67 6.82 -10.56
C SER A 44 5.93 5.66 -9.89
N LEU A 45 5.06 5.98 -8.94
CA LEU A 45 4.18 5.04 -8.28
C LEU A 45 2.76 5.24 -8.81
N LYS A 46 2.12 4.15 -9.21
CA LYS A 46 0.69 4.07 -9.50
C LYS A 46 0.02 3.27 -8.39
N THR A 47 -0.92 3.89 -7.69
CA THR A 47 -1.73 3.25 -6.64
C THR A 47 -3.16 3.10 -7.16
N GLU A 48 -3.66 1.87 -7.15
CA GLU A 48 -4.96 1.53 -7.74
C GLU A 48 -5.78 0.77 -6.71
N VAL A 49 -7.05 1.12 -6.56
CA VAL A 49 -7.97 0.48 -5.62
C VAL A 49 -9.27 0.09 -6.31
N VAL A 50 -9.80 -1.09 -5.95
CA VAL A 50 -11.16 -1.54 -6.30
C VAL A 50 -11.85 -2.06 -5.04
N LYS A 51 -13.12 -1.71 -4.87
CA LYS A 51 -14.01 -2.20 -3.81
C LYS A 51 -15.15 -3.01 -4.43
N ARG A 52 -15.45 -4.17 -3.85
CA ARG A 52 -16.56 -5.05 -4.25
C ARG A 52 -17.53 -5.16 -3.07
N PRO A 53 -18.70 -4.50 -3.14
CA PRO A 53 -19.71 -4.62 -2.10
C PRO A 53 -20.18 -6.06 -1.92
N GLY A 54 -20.51 -6.43 -0.69
CA GLY A 54 -21.04 -7.76 -0.36
C GLY A 54 -21.08 -8.02 1.14
N GLY A 55 -21.73 -9.12 1.51
CA GLY A 55 -21.86 -9.52 2.91
C GLY A 55 -22.65 -8.51 3.76
N GLN A 56 -22.37 -8.49 5.06
CA GLN A 56 -23.06 -7.64 6.04
C GLN A 56 -22.17 -6.49 6.55
N HIS A 57 -20.90 -6.45 6.14
CA HIS A 57 -19.91 -5.48 6.64
C HIS A 57 -19.14 -4.74 5.52
N GLY A 58 -19.83 -4.38 4.43
CA GLY A 58 -19.29 -3.50 3.37
C GLY A 58 -18.50 -4.17 2.24
N GLY A 59 -18.18 -5.46 2.37
CA GLY A 59 -17.59 -6.27 1.31
C GLY A 59 -16.06 -6.31 1.32
N ASP A 60 -15.47 -6.44 0.13
CA ASP A 60 -14.05 -6.67 -0.10
C ASP A 60 -13.40 -5.46 -0.76
N TRP A 61 -12.08 -5.31 -0.62
CA TRP A 61 -11.31 -4.35 -1.41
C TRP A 61 -9.91 -4.85 -1.70
N SER A 62 -9.30 -4.34 -2.77
CA SER A 62 -7.91 -4.61 -3.08
C SER A 62 -7.16 -3.38 -3.57
N TRP A 63 -5.89 -3.32 -3.21
CA TRP A 63 -4.93 -2.33 -3.67
C TRP A 63 -3.89 -2.99 -4.57
N ARG A 64 -3.48 -2.28 -5.61
CA ARG A 64 -2.32 -2.58 -6.44
C ARG A 64 -1.40 -1.37 -6.44
N VAL A 65 -0.13 -1.59 -6.10
CA VAL A 65 0.92 -0.57 -6.15
C VAL A 65 1.92 -1.00 -7.22
N THR A 66 2.04 -0.21 -8.27
CA THR A 66 3.02 -0.42 -9.34
C THR A 66 4.08 0.67 -9.24
N VAL A 67 5.35 0.28 -9.17
CA VAL A 67 6.49 1.21 -9.09
C VAL A 67 7.32 1.08 -10.35
N ARG A 68 7.65 2.20 -10.99
CA ARG A 68 8.54 2.29 -12.15
C ARG A 68 9.66 3.29 -11.89
N PRO A 69 10.87 3.06 -12.41
CA PRO A 69 11.92 4.06 -12.31
C PRO A 69 11.71 5.12 -13.39
N GLU A 70 11.87 6.40 -13.06
CA GLU A 70 11.77 7.48 -14.06
C GLU A 70 12.97 7.51 -15.01
N ARG A 71 14.09 6.93 -14.57
CA ARG A 71 15.33 6.82 -15.37
C ARG A 71 15.88 5.42 -15.29
N THR A 72 16.32 4.90 -16.43
CA THR A 72 17.05 3.63 -16.50
C THR A 72 18.50 3.84 -16.08
N GLY A 73 19.03 2.93 -15.26
CA GLY A 73 20.43 2.93 -14.86
C GLY A 73 21.04 1.53 -14.93
N PRO A 74 22.37 1.41 -14.83
CA PRO A 74 23.09 0.13 -14.96
C PRO A 74 22.78 -0.85 -13.83
N LYS A 75 22.28 -0.37 -12.69
CA LYS A 75 21.82 -1.21 -11.57
C LYS A 75 20.34 -0.94 -11.33
N PRO A 76 19.48 -1.96 -11.24
CA PRO A 76 18.08 -1.74 -10.93
C PRO A 76 17.97 -1.10 -9.54
N PRO A 77 17.30 0.07 -9.42
CA PRO A 77 17.01 0.64 -8.11
C PRO A 77 16.08 -0.31 -7.34
N PHE A 78 16.03 -0.14 -6.02
CA PHE A 78 15.09 -0.87 -5.17
C PHE A 78 14.37 0.12 -4.26
N ILE A 79 13.19 -0.28 -3.79
CA ILE A 79 12.32 0.51 -2.93
C ILE A 79 11.87 -0.34 -1.74
N SER A 80 11.57 0.30 -0.60
CA SER A 80 10.86 -0.31 0.52
C SER A 80 9.42 0.23 0.54
N LEU A 81 8.44 -0.64 0.39
CA LEU A 81 7.02 -0.31 0.53
C LEU A 81 6.52 -0.81 1.89
N PHE A 82 5.71 0.00 2.56
CA PHE A 82 5.15 -0.29 3.88
C PHE A 82 3.63 -0.34 3.76
N PHE A 83 3.03 -1.47 4.14
CA PHE A 83 1.59 -1.65 4.24
C PHE A 83 1.26 -1.87 5.71
N TYR A 84 0.30 -1.12 6.25
CA TYR A 84 -0.05 -1.27 7.66
C TYR A 84 -1.54 -1.44 7.88
N VAL A 85 -1.89 -2.07 8.99
CA VAL A 85 -3.24 -2.15 9.52
C VAL A 85 -3.17 -1.80 10.99
N ALA A 86 -4.05 -0.89 11.41
CA ALA A 86 -4.13 -0.44 12.78
C ALA A 86 -5.56 -0.54 13.31
N THR A 87 -5.72 -0.92 14.57
CA THR A 87 -7.03 -0.82 15.26
C THR A 87 -7.22 0.58 15.83
N ASP A 88 -8.45 1.03 15.92
CA ASP A 88 -8.80 2.27 16.62
C ASP A 88 -9.38 1.94 18.00
N GLY A 89 -8.50 1.58 18.93
CA GLY A 89 -8.85 1.28 20.34
C GLY A 89 -9.53 -0.07 20.61
N GLN A 90 -10.31 -0.62 19.67
CA GLN A 90 -11.01 -1.91 19.80
C GLN A 90 -10.69 -2.88 18.66
N GLY A 91 -10.87 -4.17 18.94
CA GLY A 91 -10.61 -5.26 17.99
C GLY A 91 -9.26 -5.93 18.17
N THR A 92 -9.02 -6.95 17.35
CA THR A 92 -7.83 -7.81 17.44
C THR A 92 -7.23 -8.01 16.07
N LEU A 93 -5.89 -7.94 15.97
CA LEU A 93 -5.15 -8.30 14.77
C LEU A 93 -4.21 -9.45 15.08
N GLN A 94 -4.32 -10.53 14.32
CA GLN A 94 -3.48 -11.72 14.46
C GLN A 94 -2.66 -11.93 13.17
N PRO A 95 -1.34 -11.69 13.21
CA PRO A 95 -0.48 -11.87 12.05
C PRO A 95 -0.30 -13.36 11.71
N VAL A 96 -0.16 -13.66 10.41
CA VAL A 96 0.22 -14.98 9.89
C VAL A 96 1.54 -14.84 9.16
N ILE A 97 2.61 -15.36 9.75
CA ILE A 97 3.99 -15.18 9.29
C ILE A 97 4.51 -16.46 8.62
N GLU A 98 5.08 -16.32 7.43
CA GLU A 98 5.70 -17.40 6.66
C GLU A 98 7.19 -17.09 6.42
N LYS A 99 8.10 -17.86 7.05
CA LYS A 99 9.58 -17.75 6.92
C LYS A 99 10.21 -16.38 7.26
N SER A 100 9.42 -15.33 7.50
CA SER A 100 9.74 -13.93 7.90
C SER A 100 8.74 -12.93 7.32
N ARG A 101 8.03 -13.31 6.25
CA ARG A 101 7.03 -12.50 5.57
C ARG A 101 5.71 -12.51 6.33
N LEU A 102 5.14 -11.34 6.61
CA LEU A 102 3.75 -11.23 7.04
C LEU A 102 2.86 -11.52 5.81
N ALA A 103 2.42 -12.77 5.68
CA ALA A 103 1.69 -13.25 4.51
C ALA A 103 0.24 -12.78 4.52
N SER A 104 -0.38 -12.83 5.70
CA SER A 104 -1.72 -12.31 5.93
C SER A 104 -1.89 -11.88 7.38
N LEU A 105 -2.99 -11.19 7.69
CA LEU A 105 -3.46 -10.96 9.03
C LEU A 105 -4.94 -11.33 9.12
N ARG A 106 -5.34 -11.92 10.25
CA ARG A 106 -6.74 -12.13 10.59
C ARG A 106 -7.16 -11.08 11.59
N GLY A 107 -8.23 -10.37 11.30
CA GLY A 107 -8.72 -9.30 12.13
C GLY A 107 -10.15 -9.53 12.57
N ARG A 108 -10.53 -8.92 13.70
CA ARG A 108 -11.91 -8.80 14.11
C ARG A 108 -12.15 -7.45 14.77
N THR A 109 -13.18 -6.74 14.33
CA THR A 109 -13.73 -5.57 15.04
C THR A 109 -15.23 -5.76 15.24
N GLU A 110 -15.85 -4.86 15.99
CA GLU A 110 -17.30 -4.85 16.17
C GLU A 110 -18.03 -4.55 14.85
N GLU A 111 -17.58 -3.53 14.11
CA GLU A 111 -18.23 -3.07 12.87
C GLU A 111 -17.95 -3.96 11.65
N LEU A 112 -16.72 -4.50 11.53
CA LEU A 112 -16.31 -5.27 10.34
C LEU A 112 -16.54 -6.77 10.48
N GLY A 113 -16.88 -7.22 11.70
CA GLY A 113 -16.82 -8.64 12.06
C GLY A 113 -15.43 -9.21 11.83
N ASN A 114 -15.35 -10.48 11.41
CA ASN A 114 -14.09 -11.11 11.04
C ASN A 114 -13.66 -10.66 9.63
N PHE A 115 -12.37 -10.43 9.44
CA PHE A 115 -11.78 -10.13 8.12
C PHE A 115 -10.38 -10.70 7.98
N THR A 116 -9.90 -10.79 6.74
CA THR A 116 -8.52 -11.18 6.42
C THR A 116 -7.90 -10.15 5.51
N VAL A 117 -6.67 -9.73 5.81
CA VAL A 117 -5.84 -8.94 4.88
C VAL A 117 -4.71 -9.83 4.39
N THR A 118 -4.53 -9.94 3.08
CA THR A 118 -3.47 -10.73 2.45
C THR A 118 -2.49 -9.81 1.73
N PHE A 119 -1.19 -10.01 1.97
CA PHE A 119 -0.12 -9.28 1.29
C PHE A 119 0.52 -10.20 0.24
N GLN A 120 0.40 -9.85 -1.04
CA GLN A 120 1.01 -10.65 -2.11
C GLN A 120 2.52 -10.40 -2.20
N PRO A 121 3.32 -11.43 -2.54
CA PRO A 121 4.70 -11.22 -2.96
C PRO A 121 4.76 -10.28 -4.16
N PRO A 122 5.83 -9.47 -4.30
CA PRO A 122 5.98 -8.60 -5.45
C PRO A 122 6.19 -9.41 -6.73
N THR A 123 5.61 -8.93 -7.82
CA THR A 123 5.78 -9.48 -9.16
C THR A 123 6.28 -8.42 -10.14
N THR A 124 6.70 -8.85 -11.33
CA THR A 124 6.68 -7.99 -12.52
C THR A 124 5.23 -7.67 -12.89
N GLU A 125 5.01 -6.72 -13.79
CA GLU A 125 3.67 -6.45 -14.32
C GLU A 125 3.09 -7.66 -15.09
N ALA A 126 3.96 -8.50 -15.64
CA ALA A 126 3.61 -9.78 -16.28
C ALA A 126 3.33 -10.91 -15.27
N GLY A 127 3.40 -10.66 -13.96
CA GLY A 127 3.08 -11.65 -12.92
C GLY A 127 4.24 -12.58 -12.53
N THR A 128 5.46 -12.36 -13.04
CA THR A 128 6.64 -13.14 -12.62
C THR A 128 7.07 -12.75 -11.21
N PRO A 129 7.24 -13.69 -10.27
CA PRO A 129 7.69 -13.38 -8.91
C PRO A 129 9.07 -12.70 -8.89
N LEU A 130 9.25 -11.71 -8.01
CA LEU A 130 10.51 -11.00 -7.81
C LEU A 130 11.20 -11.44 -6.51
N TYR A 131 12.53 -11.41 -6.51
CA TYR A 131 13.30 -11.52 -5.27
C TYR A 131 12.96 -10.32 -4.37
N ALA A 132 12.60 -10.59 -3.13
CA ALA A 132 12.26 -9.57 -2.16
C ALA A 132 12.77 -9.90 -0.76
N ARG A 133 12.99 -8.87 0.04
CA ARG A 133 13.19 -8.98 1.48
C ARG A 133 11.95 -8.47 2.20
N TYR A 134 11.65 -9.09 3.33
CA TYR A 134 10.49 -8.76 4.14
C TYR A 134 10.91 -8.45 5.56
N ASN A 135 10.30 -7.41 6.11
CA ASN A 135 10.35 -7.05 7.51
C ASN A 135 8.91 -6.87 7.99
N HIS A 136 8.67 -7.04 9.28
CA HIS A 136 7.38 -6.72 9.87
C HIS A 136 7.56 -6.11 11.24
N LEU A 137 6.61 -5.26 11.63
CA LEU A 137 6.53 -4.67 12.95
C LEU A 137 5.17 -4.98 13.54
N GLN A 138 5.16 -5.43 14.79
CA GLN A 138 3.98 -5.42 15.65
C GLN A 138 4.25 -4.45 16.79
N ALA A 139 3.42 -3.43 16.92
CA ALA A 139 3.58 -2.39 17.92
C ALA A 139 2.22 -1.98 18.50
N MET A 140 2.27 -1.24 19.61
CA MET A 140 1.13 -0.54 20.18
C MET A 140 1.41 0.96 20.06
N ALA A 141 0.42 1.72 19.61
CA ALA A 141 0.48 3.17 19.55
C ALA A 141 -0.56 3.80 20.50
N GLU A 142 -0.24 4.98 21.03
CA GLU A 142 -1.14 5.81 21.86
C GLU A 142 -2.23 6.49 21.01
N GLY A 143 -2.27 6.23 19.70
CA GLY A 143 -3.30 6.68 18.77
C GLY A 143 -2.81 6.62 17.33
N LEU A 144 -3.74 6.75 16.37
CA LEU A 144 -3.43 6.66 14.93
C LEU A 144 -2.51 7.80 14.43
N HIS A 145 -2.51 8.95 15.10
CA HIS A 145 -1.65 10.08 14.73
C HIS A 145 -0.17 9.85 15.07
N HIS A 146 0.16 8.85 15.89
CA HIS A 146 1.53 8.50 16.26
C HIS A 146 2.16 7.40 15.39
N LEU A 147 1.42 6.80 14.46
CA LEU A 147 1.91 5.64 13.70
C LEU A 147 3.19 5.94 12.91
N THR A 148 3.30 7.13 12.32
CA THR A 148 4.51 7.56 11.61
C THR A 148 5.74 7.52 12.50
N ASP A 149 5.63 8.03 13.73
CA ASP A 149 6.75 8.11 14.68
C ASP A 149 7.13 6.74 15.22
N VAL A 150 6.13 5.88 15.47
CA VAL A 150 6.34 4.48 15.84
C VAL A 150 7.14 3.76 14.76
N VAL A 151 6.75 3.89 13.49
CA VAL A 151 7.46 3.26 12.37
C VAL A 151 8.86 3.84 12.24
N LYS A 152 9.02 5.17 12.19
CA LYS A 152 10.34 5.82 12.10
C LYS A 152 11.29 5.38 13.20
N SER A 153 10.81 5.30 14.43
CA SER A 153 11.60 4.87 15.59
C SER A 153 12.00 3.39 15.56
N SER A 154 11.27 2.56 14.80
CA SER A 154 11.58 1.14 14.61
C SER A 154 12.60 0.86 13.49
N LEU A 155 12.93 1.85 12.65
CA LEU A 155 13.77 1.64 11.48
C LEU A 155 15.23 1.44 11.85
N SER A 156 15.83 0.37 11.32
CA SER A 156 17.23 0.00 11.54
C SER A 156 17.97 -0.19 10.21
N PRO A 157 19.20 0.34 10.04
CA PRO A 157 19.99 0.20 8.81
C PRO A 157 20.69 -1.17 8.68
N ARG A 158 20.51 -2.08 9.65
CA ARG A 158 21.25 -3.35 9.72
C ARG A 158 20.87 -4.35 8.62
N PHE A 159 19.77 -4.11 7.91
CA PHE A 159 19.26 -5.02 6.91
C PHE A 159 19.96 -4.84 5.56
N SER A 160 19.91 -5.90 4.76
CA SER A 160 20.58 -5.92 3.46
C SER A 160 19.76 -6.62 2.38
N TYR A 161 19.72 -5.99 1.23
CA TYR A 161 19.09 -6.46 0.01
C TYR A 161 20.18 -7.04 -0.91
N ALA A 162 20.10 -8.34 -1.18
CA ALA A 162 21.11 -9.08 -1.94
C ALA A 162 20.45 -10.04 -2.96
N PRO A 163 19.87 -9.50 -4.04
CA PRO A 163 19.30 -10.33 -5.10
C PRO A 163 20.39 -11.18 -5.79
N PRO A 164 20.04 -12.36 -6.34
CA PRO A 164 21.00 -13.22 -7.03
C PRO A 164 21.77 -12.48 -8.13
N GLY A 165 23.09 -12.64 -8.17
CA GLY A 165 23.94 -12.03 -9.20
C GLY A 165 24.21 -10.53 -9.04
N LEU A 166 23.71 -9.88 -7.98
CA LEU A 166 23.91 -8.45 -7.73
C LEU A 166 24.59 -8.20 -6.38
N PRO A 167 25.34 -7.10 -6.24
CA PRO A 167 26.01 -6.77 -4.99
C PRO A 167 25.00 -6.48 -3.87
N LYS A 168 25.38 -6.84 -2.65
CA LYS A 168 24.65 -6.53 -1.42
C LYS A 168 24.54 -5.01 -1.23
N ARG A 169 23.33 -4.52 -0.94
CA ARG A 169 23.03 -3.11 -0.62
C ARG A 169 22.29 -3.03 0.71
N HIS A 170 22.60 -2.03 1.53
CA HIS A 170 21.93 -1.81 2.81
C HIS A 170 20.60 -1.07 2.63
N TYR A 171 19.64 -1.31 3.52
CA TYR A 171 18.38 -0.58 3.57
C TYR A 171 17.87 -0.48 5.01
N PHE A 172 17.00 0.51 5.25
CA PHE A 172 16.30 0.66 6.53
C PHE A 172 15.10 -0.29 6.57
N GLY A 173 15.12 -1.23 7.50
CA GLY A 173 14.02 -2.15 7.76
C GLY A 173 13.36 -1.87 9.10
N VAL A 174 12.04 -2.06 9.21
CA VAL A 174 11.37 -2.09 10.51
C VAL A 174 11.93 -3.25 11.32
N ASP A 175 12.12 -2.98 12.61
CA ASP A 175 12.70 -3.89 13.58
C ASP A 175 11.87 -3.85 14.87
N VAL A 176 12.51 -3.95 16.04
CA VAL A 176 11.83 -3.85 17.32
C VAL A 176 11.51 -2.38 17.64
N TYR A 177 10.25 -2.11 18.01
CA TYR A 177 9.85 -0.86 18.61
C TYR A 177 9.86 -0.98 20.14
N HIS A 178 10.76 -0.26 20.80
CA HIS A 178 10.77 -0.12 22.25
C HIS A 178 9.95 1.11 22.63
N GLY A 179 8.64 0.91 22.78
CA GLY A 179 7.73 1.97 23.24
C GLY A 179 8.06 2.46 24.65
N ARG A 180 7.56 3.65 25.02
CA ARG A 180 7.66 4.13 26.40
C ARG A 180 6.72 3.30 27.27
N ALA A 181 7.25 2.64 28.30
CA ALA A 181 6.43 2.02 29.33
C ALA A 181 5.71 3.13 30.12
N ARG A 182 4.43 3.34 29.86
CA ARG A 182 3.56 4.22 30.65
C ARG A 182 2.30 3.50 31.09
N ASP A 183 1.81 3.96 32.24
CA ASP A 183 0.76 3.38 33.04
C ASP A 183 -0.57 3.22 32.28
N ASN A 184 -1.27 2.16 32.66
CA ASN A 184 -2.39 1.56 31.95
C ASN A 184 -3.68 2.39 32.11
N ARG A 185 -4.22 2.97 31.02
CA ARG A 185 -5.64 3.41 30.90
C ARG A 185 -6.09 3.92 29.53
N GLU A 186 -5.19 4.20 28.58
CA GLU A 186 -5.58 4.70 27.26
C GLU A 186 -5.86 3.57 26.26
N LEU A 187 -6.89 3.75 25.41
CA LEU A 187 -7.20 2.89 24.29
C LEU A 187 -5.99 2.86 23.35
N ARG A 188 -5.30 1.71 23.26
CA ARG A 188 -4.13 1.55 22.39
C ARG A 188 -4.54 1.01 21.02
N SER A 189 -3.95 1.58 19.98
CA SER A 189 -4.04 1.05 18.62
C SER A 189 -3.02 -0.08 18.45
N GLN A 190 -3.49 -1.29 18.14
CA GLN A 190 -2.60 -2.34 17.66
C GLN A 190 -2.14 -1.95 16.26
N LEU A 191 -0.84 -1.94 16.00
CA LEU A 191 -0.26 -1.66 14.69
C LEU A 191 0.46 -2.91 14.18
N LEU A 192 0.10 -3.34 12.98
CA LEU A 192 0.88 -4.30 12.19
C LEU A 192 1.38 -3.62 10.92
N VAL A 193 2.69 -3.70 10.67
CA VAL A 193 3.32 -3.20 9.45
C VAL A 193 3.98 -4.36 8.72
N HIS A 194 3.67 -4.51 7.44
CA HIS A 194 4.36 -5.34 6.48
C HIS A 194 5.26 -4.44 5.61
N GLN A 195 6.57 -4.65 5.67
CA GLN A 195 7.52 -3.99 4.77
C GLN A 195 8.03 -4.99 3.73
N VAL A 196 8.00 -4.59 2.47
CA VAL A 196 8.59 -5.31 1.35
C VAL A 196 9.66 -4.45 0.66
N THR A 197 10.88 -4.98 0.58
CA THR A 197 12.01 -4.35 -0.11
C THR A 197 12.33 -5.13 -1.38
N VAL A 198 12.19 -4.47 -2.54
CA VAL A 198 12.22 -5.13 -3.86
C VAL A 198 12.81 -4.22 -4.95
N ALA A 199 13.38 -4.81 -5.99
CA ALA A 199 13.86 -4.10 -7.17
C ALA A 199 12.69 -3.53 -8.00
N VAL A 200 12.94 -2.43 -8.70
CA VAL A 200 11.97 -1.71 -9.55
C VAL A 200 12.36 -1.90 -11.03
N PRO A 201 11.41 -2.10 -11.97
CA PRO A 201 9.96 -2.04 -11.80
C PRO A 201 9.35 -3.24 -11.06
N CYS A 202 8.30 -2.98 -10.28
CA CYS A 202 7.59 -4.01 -9.54
C CYS A 202 6.09 -3.68 -9.38
N ARG A 203 5.31 -4.71 -9.07
CA ARG A 203 3.89 -4.64 -8.71
C ARG A 203 3.67 -5.41 -7.41
N VAL A 204 2.93 -4.82 -6.47
CA VAL A 204 2.54 -5.44 -5.19
C VAL A 204 1.03 -5.29 -5.02
N GLU A 205 0.37 -6.33 -4.55
CA GLU A 205 -1.08 -6.31 -4.30
C GLU A 205 -1.41 -6.66 -2.85
N VAL A 206 -2.45 -6.02 -2.34
CA VAL A 206 -3.00 -6.27 -1.00
C VAL A 206 -4.50 -6.46 -1.16
N ALA A 207 -5.05 -7.51 -0.56
CA ALA A 207 -6.49 -7.77 -0.55
C ALA A 207 -7.03 -7.80 0.86
N PHE A 208 -8.17 -7.14 1.09
CA PHE A 208 -9.02 -7.27 2.25
C PHE A 208 -10.26 -8.07 1.88
N GLU A 209 -10.56 -9.07 2.69
CA GLU A 209 -11.66 -9.99 2.50
C GLU A 209 -12.52 -10.00 3.77
N SER A 210 -13.77 -9.55 3.64
CA SER A 210 -14.74 -9.64 4.74
C SER A 210 -15.15 -11.09 4.95
N GLY A 211 -15.22 -11.50 6.22
CA GLY A 211 -15.71 -12.83 6.61
C GLY A 211 -17.23 -12.96 6.53
N SER A 212 -17.96 -11.88 6.26
CA SER A 212 -19.42 -11.89 6.09
C SER A 212 -19.88 -12.15 4.65
N VAL A 213 -18.94 -12.32 3.71
CA VAL A 213 -19.23 -12.62 2.30
C VAL A 213 -19.21 -14.15 2.13
N PRO A 214 -20.37 -14.84 1.99
CA PRO A 214 -20.43 -16.29 1.99
C PRO A 214 -19.94 -16.91 0.67
N ASP A 215 -20.37 -16.35 -0.46
CA ASP A 215 -20.13 -16.91 -1.81
C ASP A 215 -19.25 -15.98 -2.63
N ARG A 216 -17.96 -15.90 -2.27
CA ARG A 216 -16.99 -15.11 -3.04
C ARG A 216 -16.67 -15.84 -4.35
N PRO A 217 -16.99 -15.26 -5.54
CA PRO A 217 -16.76 -15.94 -6.82
C PRO A 217 -15.26 -16.10 -7.13
N ASP A 218 -14.48 -15.06 -6.82
CA ASP A 218 -13.04 -15.01 -6.96
C ASP A 218 -12.43 -13.95 -6.03
N ARG A 219 -11.11 -13.99 -5.85
CA ARG A 219 -10.39 -12.97 -5.09
C ARG A 219 -10.10 -11.78 -6.00
N LEU A 220 -10.24 -10.56 -5.48
CA LEU A 220 -9.89 -9.30 -6.17
C LEU A 220 -8.36 -9.14 -6.30
N LEU A 221 -7.68 -10.05 -6.98
CA LEU A 221 -6.22 -10.04 -7.15
C LEU A 221 -5.87 -10.39 -8.60
N ALA A 222 -4.64 -10.09 -9.01
CA ALA A 222 -4.07 -10.43 -10.30
C ALA A 222 -5.03 -10.11 -11.47
N ASP A 223 -5.36 -11.10 -12.30
CA ASP A 223 -6.18 -10.91 -13.50
C ASP A 223 -7.61 -10.46 -13.18
N THR A 224 -8.18 -10.92 -12.06
CA THR A 224 -9.50 -10.45 -11.61
C THR A 224 -9.45 -8.96 -11.30
N LEU A 225 -8.42 -8.51 -10.58
CA LEU A 225 -8.25 -7.09 -10.27
C LEU A 225 -8.03 -6.25 -11.55
N THR A 226 -7.27 -6.76 -12.51
CA THR A 226 -7.08 -6.09 -13.81
C THR A 226 -8.41 -5.93 -14.54
N ARG A 227 -9.22 -7.00 -14.66
CA ARG A 227 -10.52 -6.94 -15.34
C ARG A 227 -11.49 -5.97 -14.67
N GLU A 228 -11.55 -5.95 -13.33
CA GLU A 228 -12.43 -5.01 -12.62
C GLU A 228 -11.94 -3.55 -12.75
N LEU A 229 -10.62 -3.31 -12.71
CA LEU A 229 -10.06 -1.98 -12.96
C LEU A 229 -10.44 -1.48 -14.37
N ASP A 230 -10.21 -2.27 -15.42
CA ASP A 230 -10.53 -1.89 -16.79
C ASP A 230 -12.02 -1.56 -16.97
N LYS A 231 -12.89 -2.38 -16.35
CA LYS A 231 -14.33 -2.15 -16.34
C LYS A 231 -14.71 -0.84 -15.63
N HIS A 232 -14.10 -0.56 -14.48
CA HIS A 232 -14.35 0.66 -13.73
C HIS A 232 -13.88 1.92 -14.48
N VAL A 233 -12.69 1.86 -15.10
CA VAL A 233 -12.16 2.94 -15.94
C VAL A 233 -13.12 3.24 -17.10
N ALA A 234 -13.50 2.23 -17.87
CA ALA A 234 -14.42 2.41 -19.00
C ALA A 234 -15.80 2.96 -18.55
N THR A 235 -16.29 2.50 -17.40
CA THR A 235 -17.56 2.99 -16.83
C THR A 235 -17.44 4.45 -16.38
N PHE A 236 -16.33 4.82 -15.76
CA PHE A 236 -16.06 6.19 -15.31
C PHE A 236 -15.99 7.15 -16.50
N GLU A 237 -15.18 6.84 -17.51
CA GLU A 237 -15.00 7.69 -18.69
C GLU A 237 -16.33 7.93 -19.41
N ARG A 238 -17.13 6.87 -19.60
CA ARG A 238 -18.47 6.98 -20.18
C ARG A 238 -19.37 7.91 -19.34
N ARG A 239 -19.43 7.69 -18.02
CA ARG A 239 -20.28 8.50 -17.12
C ARG A 239 -19.81 9.96 -17.06
N PHE A 240 -18.51 10.19 -17.10
CA PHE A 240 -17.91 11.53 -17.08
C PHE A 240 -18.34 12.31 -18.32
N GLU A 241 -18.24 11.73 -19.52
CA GLU A 241 -18.70 12.37 -20.75
C GLU A 241 -20.25 12.50 -20.81
N GLU A 242 -21.00 11.52 -20.31
CA GLU A 242 -22.47 11.63 -20.18
C GLU A 242 -22.87 12.84 -19.30
N THR A 243 -22.11 13.09 -18.23
CA THR A 243 -22.40 14.14 -17.23
C THR A 243 -21.93 15.52 -17.68
N PHE A 244 -20.68 15.64 -18.15
CA PHE A 244 -20.06 16.94 -18.44
C PHE A 244 -20.09 17.30 -19.92
N GLY A 245 -20.16 16.31 -20.82
CA GLY A 245 -20.25 16.52 -22.26
C GLY A 245 -19.08 17.30 -22.85
N LEU A 246 -17.86 17.13 -22.32
CA LEU A 246 -16.72 17.97 -22.70
C LEU A 246 -16.31 17.75 -24.15
N SER A 247 -16.32 16.50 -24.61
CA SER A 247 -16.06 16.19 -26.02
C SER A 247 -17.09 16.85 -26.93
N ARG A 248 -18.39 16.74 -26.59
CA ARG A 248 -19.49 17.39 -27.33
C ARG A 248 -19.42 18.92 -27.31
N LYS A 249 -18.84 19.51 -26.26
CA LYS A 249 -18.58 20.96 -26.14
C LYS A 249 -17.36 21.42 -26.93
N GLY A 250 -16.60 20.51 -27.53
CA GLY A 250 -15.45 20.84 -28.38
C GLY A 250 -14.12 21.01 -27.63
N PHE A 251 -14.03 20.61 -26.36
CA PHE A 251 -12.76 20.63 -25.62
C PHE A 251 -11.77 19.60 -26.18
N SER A 252 -10.48 19.93 -26.18
CA SER A 252 -9.40 19.05 -26.60
C SER A 252 -9.20 17.87 -25.65
N GLY A 253 -8.50 16.83 -26.10
CA GLY A 253 -8.20 15.67 -25.25
C GLY A 253 -7.36 16.01 -24.01
N GLN A 254 -6.50 17.03 -24.08
CA GLN A 254 -5.74 17.50 -22.92
C GLN A 254 -6.63 18.20 -21.89
N GLU A 255 -7.56 19.03 -22.35
CA GLU A 255 -8.54 19.70 -21.47
C GLU A 255 -9.50 18.70 -20.83
N GLN A 256 -9.93 17.68 -21.59
CA GLN A 256 -10.75 16.59 -21.06
C GLN A 256 -10.00 15.76 -20.01
N HIS A 257 -8.71 15.51 -20.19
CA HIS A 257 -7.89 14.77 -19.22
C HIS A 257 -7.55 15.60 -17.96
N PHE A 258 -7.55 16.92 -18.08
CA PHE A 258 -7.31 17.83 -16.95
C PHE A 258 -8.52 17.96 -16.02
N ALA A 259 -9.74 17.89 -16.58
CA ALA A 259 -11.00 18.04 -15.86
C ALA A 259 -11.39 16.77 -15.08
#